data_AF-A0A485LWM0-F1
#
_entry.id   AF-A0A485LWM0-F1
#
_cell.length_a   1.000
_cell.length_b   1.000
_cell.length_c   1.000
_cell.angle_alpha   90.00
_cell.angle_beta   90.00
_cell.angle_gamma   90.00
#
_symmetry.space_group_name_H-M   'P 1'
#
loop_
_entity.id
_entity.type
_entity.pdbx_description
1 polymer ?
#
loop_
_entity_poly.entity_id
_entity_poly.type
_entity_poly.pdbx_seq_one_letter_code
_entity_poly.pdbx_strand_id
1 'polypeptide(L)'
;METVSNEKTLPRFADHGEQPRNNGPLEEFTGHARITGPCGDTMEFWVLVRGGRVEQASFTTDGCGHSLACGSMTTCLAIGKTPGEALELGRENILDALEDLPEEGEHCAMLSVNTLHASLRDSAGRGHEPYPREQAKKSACESCSKSGCSAASRRPGESDEDFENRRRLAERLCRIEHKIVVISGKGGVGKSTVAVNLAVSLMLSGKRVGLLDVDIHGPSVPTMLGLEGHNVRGENGELLPIEMEGLKVLSIGFFLRSQDDAVIWRGPMKMTAIRQFLTDAAWGDLDYLIIDSPPGTGDEPLSVFQLMGGVDGALVVTTPQRVAAVDVRKSISFCHQLKVPVLGVVENMSGFVCPKCGEVTPIFRQGGGENTARDMGVPYLGSIPMDPLIAEACDTGRAFIRHYAASPTASIMREIIACVEAGRKPADTPDDIRDTAASETDETKQNKKEDASMRIAVPLADGRLCLHFGHCERFALVDVDTETKKITNREDLTPPPHEPGVLPRWLAEKGANIIIAGGMGQRAQSLFTENNIRVLVGAPSSTPEELAESFLAGTIELGENTCDH
;
A
#
# COMPACT_ATOMS: atom_id res chain seq x y z
N MET A 1 -24.29 42.05 63.48
CA MET A 1 -23.45 40.85 63.40
C MET A 1 -23.81 40.15 62.11
N GLU A 2 -23.11 40.52 61.03
CA GLU A 2 -23.17 39.85 59.75
C GLU A 2 -22.32 38.57 59.84
N THR A 3 -22.88 37.45 59.42
CA THR A 3 -22.14 36.22 59.13
C THR A 3 -21.93 36.16 57.62
N VAL A 4 -20.76 36.62 57.16
CA VAL A 4 -20.28 36.39 55.80
C VAL A 4 -19.82 34.94 55.71
N SER A 5 -20.55 34.12 54.96
CA SER A 5 -20.14 32.78 54.56
C SER A 5 -19.00 32.89 53.55
N ASN A 6 -17.82 32.47 53.99
CA ASN A 6 -16.58 32.46 53.23
C ASN A 6 -16.61 31.26 52.26
N GLU A 7 -17.19 31.43 51.06
CA GLU A 7 -16.99 30.49 49.95
C GLU A 7 -15.51 30.60 49.51
N LYS A 8 -14.69 29.64 49.95
CA LYS A 8 -13.33 29.51 49.44
C LYS A 8 -13.41 29.14 47.96
N THR A 9 -13.02 30.07 47.08
CA THR A 9 -12.82 29.80 45.66
C THR A 9 -11.79 28.67 45.53
N LEU A 10 -12.16 27.55 44.91
CA LEU A 10 -11.23 26.46 44.65
C LEU A 10 -10.10 26.93 43.71
N PRO A 11 -8.86 26.44 43.87
CA PRO A 11 -7.80 26.64 42.88
C PRO A 11 -8.28 26.24 41.48
N ARG A 12 -7.90 26.98 40.43
CA ARG A 12 -8.45 26.79 39.07
C ARG A 12 -8.26 25.37 38.53
N PHE A 13 -7.14 24.74 38.83
CA PHE A 13 -6.92 23.33 38.52
C PHE A 13 -7.97 22.41 39.14
N ALA A 14 -8.21 22.54 40.45
CA ALA A 14 -9.21 21.74 41.16
C ALA A 14 -10.63 22.00 40.65
N ASP A 15 -10.97 23.27 40.37
CA ASP A 15 -12.27 23.66 39.80
C ASP A 15 -12.51 23.01 38.43
N HIS A 16 -11.57 23.12 37.50
CA HIS A 16 -11.71 22.53 36.17
C HIS A 16 -11.59 20.98 36.16
N GLY A 17 -10.92 20.39 37.15
CA GLY A 17 -10.84 18.94 37.32
C GLY A 17 -12.10 18.31 37.90
N GLU A 18 -12.74 18.96 38.87
CA GLU A 18 -13.99 18.48 39.51
C GLU A 18 -15.25 18.93 38.75
N GLN A 19 -15.23 20.11 38.13
CA GLN A 19 -16.35 20.72 37.41
C GLN A 19 -15.90 21.22 36.03
N PRO A 20 -15.60 20.29 35.09
CA PRO A 20 -15.10 20.66 33.77
C PRO A 20 -16.16 21.40 32.95
N ARG A 21 -15.81 22.58 32.47
CA ARG A 21 -16.56 23.39 31.50
C ARG A 21 -16.43 22.79 30.10
N ASN A 22 -17.52 22.84 29.32
CA ASN A 22 -17.60 22.36 27.93
C ASN A 22 -17.29 20.86 27.76
N ASN A 23 -17.54 20.05 28.79
CA ASN A 23 -17.37 18.60 28.73
C ASN A 23 -18.61 17.94 28.10
N GLY A 24 -18.40 17.12 27.07
CA GLY A 24 -19.42 16.47 26.27
C GLY A 24 -19.26 16.75 24.77
N PRO A 25 -19.87 15.92 23.90
CA PRO A 25 -19.84 16.13 22.47
C PRO A 25 -20.72 17.32 22.04
N LEU A 26 -20.35 17.98 20.95
CA LEU A 26 -21.17 19.02 20.31
C LEU A 26 -22.07 18.40 19.23
N GLU A 27 -23.36 18.76 19.21
CA GLU A 27 -24.30 18.24 18.19
C GLU A 27 -24.04 18.83 16.80
N GLU A 28 -23.66 20.11 16.75
CA GLU A 28 -23.30 20.81 15.52
C GLU A 28 -21.90 21.39 15.66
N PHE A 29 -21.01 20.95 14.78
CA PHE A 29 -19.61 21.37 14.76
C PHE A 29 -19.12 21.45 13.33
N THR A 30 -18.04 22.18 13.12
CA THR A 30 -17.35 22.33 11.83
C THR A 30 -16.01 21.62 11.83
N GLY A 31 -15.47 21.25 12.99
CA GLY A 31 -14.25 20.47 13.12
C GLY A 31 -14.28 19.50 14.29
N HIS A 32 -13.67 18.34 14.13
CA HIS A 32 -13.50 17.35 15.21
C HIS A 32 -12.12 16.71 15.17
N ALA A 33 -11.59 16.36 16.34
CA ALA A 33 -10.39 15.55 16.44
C ALA A 33 -10.41 14.70 17.70
N ARG A 34 -9.73 13.56 17.64
CA ARG A 34 -9.48 12.65 18.76
C ARG A 34 -8.00 12.31 18.79
N ILE A 35 -7.33 12.54 19.92
CA ILE A 35 -5.91 12.23 20.09
C ILE A 35 -5.70 11.52 21.42
N THR A 36 -4.82 10.52 21.44
CA THR A 36 -4.36 9.83 22.65
C THR A 36 -2.95 10.29 23.01
N GLY A 37 -2.77 10.76 24.25
CA GLY A 37 -1.51 11.25 24.77
C GLY A 37 -0.57 10.14 25.23
N PRO A 38 0.69 10.46 25.55
CA PRO A 38 1.72 9.48 25.95
C PRO A 38 1.42 8.77 27.27
N CYS A 39 0.51 9.32 28.09
CA CYS A 39 0.03 8.67 29.32
C CYS A 39 -1.09 7.64 29.08
N GLY A 40 -1.59 7.52 27.85
CA GLY A 40 -2.74 6.69 27.50
C GLY A 40 -4.09 7.40 27.55
N ASP A 41 -4.15 8.61 28.11
CA ASP A 41 -5.39 9.41 28.12
C ASP A 41 -5.77 9.83 26.70
N THR A 42 -7.02 9.64 26.32
CA THR A 42 -7.59 10.05 25.05
C THR A 42 -8.47 11.27 25.23
N MET A 43 -8.35 12.22 24.33
CA MET A 43 -9.12 13.47 24.35
C MET A 43 -9.74 13.72 22.99
N GLU A 44 -11.03 14.06 22.97
CA GLU A 44 -11.75 14.47 21.77
C GLU A 44 -12.16 15.93 21.88
N PHE A 45 -12.06 16.68 20.78
CA PHE A 45 -12.51 18.08 20.69
C PHE A 45 -13.47 18.24 19.51
N TRP A 46 -14.54 19.00 19.75
CA TRP A 46 -15.44 19.50 18.72
C TRP A 46 -15.39 21.03 18.72
N VAL A 47 -15.24 21.63 17.54
CA VAL A 47 -15.25 23.08 17.36
C VAL A 47 -16.30 23.48 16.34
N LEU A 48 -17.03 24.56 16.63
CA LEU A 48 -17.95 25.22 15.71
C LEU A 48 -17.39 26.59 15.37
N VAL A 49 -16.91 26.73 14.13
CA VAL A 49 -16.37 27.99 13.60
C VAL A 49 -17.45 28.66 12.77
N ARG A 50 -17.92 29.82 13.24
CA ARG A 50 -18.87 30.66 12.50
C ARG A 50 -18.44 32.12 12.56
N GLY A 51 -18.68 32.85 11.47
CA GLY A 51 -18.28 34.26 11.38
C GLY A 51 -16.77 34.49 11.58
N GLY A 52 -15.94 33.49 11.25
CA GLY A 52 -14.48 33.56 11.38
C GLY A 52 -13.93 33.40 12.80
N ARG A 53 -14.76 32.97 13.77
CA ARG A 53 -14.36 32.74 15.17
C ARG A 53 -14.86 31.38 15.65
N VAL A 54 -14.18 30.84 16.66
CA VAL A 54 -14.63 29.65 17.41
C VAL A 54 -15.85 30.08 18.24
N GLU A 55 -17.05 29.79 17.74
CA GLU A 55 -18.33 30.09 18.40
C GLU A 55 -18.53 29.17 19.61
N GLN A 56 -18.24 27.88 19.42
CA GLN A 56 -18.30 26.86 20.46
C GLN A 56 -17.10 25.92 20.34
N ALA A 57 -16.61 25.45 21.48
CA ALA A 57 -15.65 24.37 21.58
C ALA A 57 -16.08 23.47 22.75
N SER A 58 -16.00 22.16 22.56
CA SER A 58 -16.31 21.18 23.59
C SER A 58 -15.32 20.02 23.51
N PHE A 59 -15.22 19.25 24.59
CA PHE A 59 -14.28 18.15 24.66
C PHE A 59 -14.84 16.96 25.44
N THR A 60 -14.26 15.78 25.23
CA THR A 60 -14.40 14.64 26.15
C THR A 60 -13.03 14.03 26.39
N THR A 61 -12.87 13.31 27.49
CA THR A 61 -11.66 12.53 27.75
C THR A 61 -12.00 11.30 28.59
N ASP A 62 -11.28 10.19 28.37
CA ASP A 62 -11.28 9.02 29.25
C ASP A 62 -10.14 9.07 30.29
N GLY A 63 -9.40 10.18 30.31
CA GLY A 63 -8.22 10.39 31.14
C GLY A 63 -8.48 10.83 32.57
N CYS A 64 -7.38 11.11 33.28
CA CYS A 64 -7.41 11.51 34.68
C CYS A 64 -7.88 12.96 34.90
N GLY A 65 -7.95 13.40 36.17
CA GLY A 65 -8.33 14.78 36.53
C GLY A 65 -7.49 15.87 35.87
N HIS A 66 -6.21 15.58 35.55
CA HIS A 66 -5.34 16.50 34.80
C HIS A 66 -5.83 16.70 33.36
N SER A 67 -6.23 15.61 32.69
CA SER A 67 -6.79 15.67 31.33
C SER A 67 -8.13 16.39 31.30
N LEU A 68 -8.99 16.18 32.30
CA LEU A 68 -10.24 16.93 32.44
C LEU A 68 -9.98 18.43 32.62
N ALA A 69 -9.06 18.81 33.51
CA ALA A 69 -8.76 20.21 33.77
C ALA A 69 -8.15 20.91 32.53
N CYS A 70 -7.18 20.26 31.87
CA CYS A 70 -6.53 20.78 30.68
C CYS A 70 -7.48 20.91 29.48
N GLY A 71 -8.32 19.90 29.21
CA GLY A 71 -9.33 19.96 28.16
C GLY A 71 -10.34 21.07 28.40
N SER A 72 -10.80 21.19 29.65
CA SER A 72 -11.74 22.24 30.05
C SER A 72 -11.16 23.65 29.91
N MET A 73 -9.91 23.87 30.35
CA MET A 73 -9.27 25.17 30.21
C MET A 73 -9.01 25.52 28.74
N THR A 74 -8.55 24.55 27.96
CA THR A 74 -8.24 24.75 26.54
C THR A 74 -9.47 25.17 25.74
N THR A 75 -10.63 24.54 25.97
CA THR A 75 -11.89 24.98 25.34
C THR A 75 -12.29 26.39 25.75
N CYS A 76 -12.13 26.76 27.02
CA CYS A 76 -12.43 28.11 27.51
C CYS A 76 -11.54 29.18 26.85
N LEU A 77 -10.25 28.89 26.66
CA LEU A 77 -9.31 29.80 26.00
C LEU A 77 -9.55 29.92 24.49
N ALA A 78 -10.03 28.85 23.84
CA ALA A 78 -10.29 28.83 22.41
C ALA A 78 -11.54 29.60 22.00
N ILE A 79 -12.62 29.53 22.80
CA ILE A 79 -13.90 30.16 22.47
C ILE A 79 -13.74 31.67 22.33
N GLY A 80 -14.29 32.22 21.24
CA GLY A 80 -14.22 33.64 20.89
C GLY A 80 -12.96 34.06 20.11
N LYS A 81 -11.93 33.22 20.03
CA LYS A 81 -10.75 33.47 19.19
C LYS A 81 -11.02 33.18 17.72
N THR A 82 -10.26 33.80 16.83
CA THR A 82 -10.16 33.34 15.44
C THR A 82 -9.43 31.99 15.40
N PRO A 83 -9.64 31.15 14.37
CA PRO A 83 -8.89 29.90 14.23
C PRO A 83 -7.38 30.08 14.26
N GLY A 84 -6.85 31.18 13.71
CA GLY A 84 -5.43 31.51 13.76
C GLY A 84 -4.94 31.78 15.19
N GLU A 85 -5.62 32.65 15.93
CA GLU A 85 -5.29 32.95 17.35
C GLU A 85 -5.44 31.71 18.24
N ALA A 86 -6.39 30.83 17.95
CA ALA A 86 -6.58 29.59 18.70
C ALA A 86 -5.49 28.55 18.39
N LEU A 87 -4.90 28.58 17.19
CA LEU A 87 -3.75 27.75 16.80
C LEU A 87 -2.41 28.22 17.40
N GLU A 88 -2.37 29.44 17.96
CA GLU A 88 -1.22 29.97 18.70
C GLU A 88 -1.21 29.54 20.16
N LEU A 89 -2.30 28.93 20.66
CA LEU A 89 -2.34 28.40 22.02
C LEU A 89 -1.28 27.31 22.18
N GLY A 90 -0.42 27.49 23.18
CA GLY A 90 0.61 26.54 23.54
C GLY A 90 0.39 25.96 24.94
N ARG A 91 1.23 24.98 25.29
CA ARG A 91 1.27 24.38 26.63
C ARG A 91 1.31 25.43 27.74
N GLU A 92 2.19 26.42 27.60
CA GLU A 92 2.40 27.47 28.62
C GLU A 92 1.12 28.25 28.90
N ASN A 93 0.27 28.50 27.88
CA ASN A 93 -1.01 29.18 28.11
C ASN A 93 -1.96 28.36 29.00
N ILE A 94 -1.91 27.03 28.90
CA ILE A 94 -2.75 26.15 29.73
C ILE A 94 -2.19 26.06 31.14
N LEU A 95 -0.86 25.94 31.29
CA LEU A 95 -0.19 25.91 32.58
C LEU A 95 -0.41 27.22 33.35
N ASP A 96 -0.19 28.36 32.70
CA ASP A 96 -0.39 29.68 33.28
C ASP A 96 -1.85 29.92 33.68
N ALA A 97 -2.81 29.41 32.89
CA ALA A 97 -4.23 29.61 33.17
C ALA A 97 -4.74 28.74 34.32
N LEU A 98 -4.17 27.53 34.51
CA LEU A 98 -4.53 26.60 35.59
C LEU A 98 -3.81 26.90 36.91
N GLU A 99 -2.68 27.62 36.87
CA GLU A 99 -1.83 28.12 37.97
C GLU A 99 -1.20 27.03 38.88
N ASP A 100 -1.90 25.94 39.17
CA ASP A 100 -1.49 24.87 40.11
C ASP A 100 -1.50 23.46 39.49
N LEU A 101 -1.24 23.33 38.19
CA LEU A 101 -1.13 22.00 37.56
C LEU A 101 0.19 21.33 38.02
N PRO A 102 0.17 20.11 38.59
CA PRO A 102 1.39 19.37 38.93
C PRO A 102 2.27 19.12 37.70
N GLU A 103 3.60 19.06 37.86
CA GLU A 103 4.55 18.79 36.77
C GLU A 103 4.21 17.50 36.00
N GLU A 104 3.69 16.49 36.70
CA GLU A 104 3.24 15.24 36.12
C GLU A 104 2.09 15.43 35.12
N GLY A 105 1.29 16.50 35.22
CA GLY A 105 0.16 16.81 34.34
C GLY A 105 0.50 17.63 33.09
N GLU A 106 1.75 18.06 32.90
CA GLU A 106 2.13 18.91 31.75
C GLU A 106 1.86 18.25 30.39
N HIS A 107 1.99 16.93 30.31
CA HIS A 107 1.70 16.18 29.09
C HIS A 107 0.20 16.23 28.72
N CYS A 108 -0.70 16.38 29.70
CA CYS A 108 -2.14 16.58 29.47
C CYS A 108 -2.43 17.96 28.85
N ALA A 109 -1.66 18.99 29.24
CA ALA A 109 -1.76 20.31 28.62
C ALA A 109 -1.38 20.24 27.12
N MET A 110 -0.27 19.57 26.80
CA MET A 110 0.13 19.31 25.42
C MET A 110 -0.93 18.50 24.64
N LEU A 111 -1.47 17.45 25.25
CA LEU A 111 -2.55 16.66 24.64
C LEU A 111 -3.74 17.55 24.29
N SER A 112 -4.25 18.35 25.23
CA SER A 112 -5.40 19.21 25.00
C SER A 112 -5.21 20.25 23.89
N VAL A 113 -4.03 20.88 23.83
CA VAL A 113 -3.68 21.85 22.79
C VAL A 113 -3.58 21.18 21.41
N ASN A 114 -2.92 20.02 21.34
CA ASN A 114 -2.78 19.29 20.08
C ASN A 114 -4.14 18.83 19.55
N THR A 115 -5.03 18.35 20.41
CA THR A 115 -6.39 17.94 20.02
C THR A 115 -7.20 19.13 19.53
N LEU A 116 -7.13 20.27 20.22
CA LEU A 116 -7.75 21.51 19.74
C LEU A 116 -7.22 21.91 18.35
N HIS A 117 -5.90 21.92 18.16
CA HIS A 117 -5.29 22.29 16.88
C HIS A 117 -5.71 21.37 15.75
N ALA A 118 -5.77 20.06 16.00
CA ALA A 118 -6.25 19.09 15.02
C ALA A 118 -7.72 19.37 14.64
N SER A 119 -8.59 19.66 15.61
CA SER A 119 -10.00 19.98 15.34
C SER A 119 -10.18 21.28 14.53
N LEU A 120 -9.34 22.29 14.77
CA LEU A 120 -9.36 23.55 14.00
C LEU A 120 -8.85 23.37 12.56
N ARG A 121 -7.81 22.53 12.37
CA ARG A 121 -7.28 22.20 11.04
C ARG A 121 -8.28 21.39 10.23
N ASP A 122 -8.94 20.42 10.85
CA ASP A 122 -10.04 19.68 10.23
C ASP A 122 -11.17 20.64 9.80
N SER A 123 -11.55 21.59 10.67
CA SER A 123 -12.53 22.62 10.30
C SER A 123 -12.10 23.46 9.11
N ALA A 124 -10.84 23.89 9.06
CA ALA A 124 -10.31 24.68 7.95
C ALA A 124 -10.26 23.87 6.64
N GLY A 125 -9.88 22.60 6.70
CA GLY A 125 -9.83 21.69 5.54
C GLY A 125 -11.20 21.50 4.89
N ARG A 126 -12.28 21.62 5.66
CA ARG A 126 -13.68 21.55 5.20
C ARG A 126 -14.30 22.93 4.88
N GLY A 127 -13.50 24.00 4.82
CA GLY A 127 -14.02 25.35 4.58
C GLY A 127 -14.97 25.86 5.66
N HIS A 128 -14.85 25.35 6.89
CA HIS A 128 -15.75 25.59 8.01
C HIS A 128 -17.21 25.18 7.75
N GLU A 129 -17.45 24.18 6.90
CA GLU A 129 -18.77 23.61 6.71
C GLU A 129 -19.17 22.68 7.87
N PRO A 130 -20.41 22.78 8.40
CA PRO A 130 -20.88 21.89 9.45
C PRO A 130 -20.83 20.41 9.04
N TYR A 131 -20.69 19.52 10.03
CA TYR A 131 -20.82 18.08 9.78
C TYR A 131 -22.26 17.70 9.38
N PRO A 132 -22.45 16.81 8.38
CA PRO A 132 -23.77 16.30 8.04
C PRO A 132 -24.43 15.60 9.24
N ARG A 133 -25.70 15.91 9.55
CA ARG A 133 -26.46 15.38 10.69
C ARG A 133 -26.49 13.84 10.79
N GLU A 134 -26.24 13.12 9.69
CA GLU A 134 -26.19 11.65 9.66
C GLU A 134 -24.88 11.06 10.20
N GLN A 135 -23.79 11.83 10.28
CA GLN A 135 -22.48 11.35 10.75
C GLN A 135 -22.19 11.63 12.23
N ALA A 136 -22.99 12.46 12.89
CA ALA A 136 -22.95 12.68 14.35
C ALA A 136 -23.35 11.42 15.17
N LYS A 137 -23.74 10.33 14.48
CA LYS A 137 -23.94 8.99 15.04
C LYS A 137 -23.05 7.98 14.34
N LYS A 138 -21.75 7.98 14.64
CA LYS A 138 -20.93 6.76 14.52
C LYS A 138 -20.61 6.23 15.91
N SER A 139 -21.65 5.72 16.56
CA SER A 139 -21.52 4.79 17.67
C SER A 139 -22.35 3.55 17.37
N ALA A 140 -21.68 2.41 17.43
CA ALA A 140 -22.22 1.06 17.40
C ALA A 140 -22.79 0.56 16.06
N CYS A 141 -22.07 -0.40 15.47
CA CYS A 141 -22.69 -1.52 14.79
C CYS A 141 -23.49 -2.32 15.84
N GLU A 142 -24.59 -1.76 16.33
CA GLU A 142 -25.54 -2.47 17.18
C GLU A 142 -26.42 -3.33 16.26
N SER A 143 -25.94 -4.55 16.04
CA SER A 143 -26.52 -5.60 15.22
C SER A 143 -26.51 -5.35 13.71
N CYS A 144 -26.00 -6.33 12.97
CA CYS A 144 -26.08 -6.49 11.51
C CYS A 144 -27.55 -6.56 11.01
N SER A 145 -28.31 -5.47 11.16
CA SER A 145 -29.70 -5.32 10.75
C SER A 145 -29.85 -4.55 9.43
N LYS A 146 -28.73 -4.11 8.82
CA LYS A 146 -28.76 -3.56 7.46
C LYS A 146 -29.12 -4.69 6.48
N SER A 147 -30.22 -4.52 5.76
CA SER A 147 -30.83 -5.43 4.77
C SER A 147 -29.95 -5.77 3.54
N GLY A 148 -28.65 -5.46 3.59
CA GLY A 148 -27.66 -5.75 2.54
C GLY A 148 -26.37 -6.40 3.06
N CYS A 149 -26.27 -6.76 4.34
CA CYS A 149 -25.07 -7.47 4.83
C CYS A 149 -25.07 -8.91 4.29
N SER A 150 -24.12 -9.23 3.42
CA SER A 150 -23.96 -10.59 2.86
C SER A 150 -23.67 -11.65 3.94
N ALA A 151 -23.34 -11.22 5.17
CA ALA A 151 -23.17 -12.05 6.35
C ALA A 151 -24.46 -12.37 7.12
N ALA A 152 -25.60 -11.77 6.77
CA ALA A 152 -26.85 -11.95 7.52
C ALA A 152 -27.50 -13.34 7.33
N SER A 153 -27.27 -14.01 6.19
CA SER A 153 -27.84 -15.32 5.88
C SER A 153 -26.77 -16.40 5.70
N ARG A 154 -27.12 -17.64 6.05
CA ARG A 154 -26.27 -18.82 5.84
C ARG A 154 -26.15 -19.16 4.36
N ARG A 155 -24.97 -19.58 3.95
CA ARG A 155 -24.73 -20.11 2.59
C ARG A 155 -25.10 -21.60 2.52
N PRO A 156 -25.54 -22.11 1.36
CA PRO A 156 -25.80 -23.53 1.19
C PRO A 156 -24.55 -24.37 1.49
N GLY A 157 -24.65 -25.34 2.40
CA GLY A 157 -23.54 -26.23 2.77
C GLY A 157 -22.51 -25.64 3.74
N GLU A 158 -22.74 -24.44 4.28
CA GLU A 158 -21.88 -23.79 5.27
C GLU A 158 -22.09 -24.40 6.67
N SER A 159 -21.00 -24.70 7.37
CA SER A 159 -21.06 -25.19 8.75
C SER A 159 -21.48 -24.07 9.73
N ASP A 160 -21.94 -24.45 10.92
CA ASP A 160 -22.28 -23.48 11.98
C ASP A 160 -21.09 -22.59 12.35
N GLU A 161 -19.89 -23.19 12.41
CA GLU A 161 -18.64 -22.52 12.73
C GLU A 161 -18.23 -21.54 11.63
N ASP A 162 -18.30 -21.95 10.35
CA ASP A 162 -17.99 -21.08 9.22
C ASP A 162 -18.94 -19.89 9.12
N PHE A 163 -20.22 -20.10 9.41
CA PHE A 163 -21.22 -19.04 9.44
C PHE A 163 -20.93 -18.00 10.53
N GLU A 164 -20.64 -18.46 11.75
CA GLU A 164 -20.30 -17.59 12.88
C GLU A 164 -19.01 -16.81 12.62
N ASN A 165 -17.97 -17.48 12.12
CA ASN A 165 -16.70 -16.85 11.74
C ASN A 165 -16.89 -15.78 10.67
N ARG A 166 -17.70 -16.06 9.64
CA ARG A 166 -18.01 -15.08 8.59
C ARG A 166 -18.78 -13.88 9.13
N ARG A 167 -19.69 -14.09 10.07
CA ARG A 167 -20.42 -13.00 10.73
C ARG A 167 -19.50 -12.11 11.56
N ARG A 168 -18.67 -12.70 12.42
CA ARG A 168 -17.69 -11.96 13.23
C ARG A 168 -16.74 -11.15 12.35
N LEU A 169 -16.22 -11.77 11.30
CA LEU A 169 -15.34 -11.11 10.34
C LEU A 169 -16.05 -9.91 9.68
N ALA A 170 -17.30 -10.08 9.25
CA ALA A 170 -18.07 -8.98 8.66
C ALA A 170 -18.36 -7.86 9.67
N GLU A 171 -18.68 -8.20 10.92
CA GLU A 171 -18.92 -7.26 12.01
C GLU A 171 -17.66 -6.47 12.41
N ARG A 172 -16.46 -7.08 12.32
CA ARG A 172 -15.19 -6.37 12.48
C ARG A 172 -14.91 -5.45 11.31
N LEU A 173 -14.94 -6.01 10.10
CA LEU A 173 -14.51 -5.32 8.89
C LEU A 173 -15.48 -4.21 8.45
N CYS A 174 -16.71 -4.17 8.94
CA CYS A 174 -17.64 -3.07 8.64
C CYS A 174 -17.36 -1.78 9.42
N ARG A 175 -16.53 -1.86 10.48
CA ARG A 175 -16.09 -0.70 11.29
C ARG A 175 -14.86 0.01 10.69
N ILE A 176 -14.33 -0.52 9.60
CA ILE A 176 -13.16 0.01 8.89
C ILE A 176 -13.65 0.67 7.61
N GLU A 177 -13.39 1.97 7.45
CA GLU A 177 -13.89 2.76 6.32
C GLU A 177 -13.16 2.43 5.02
N HIS A 178 -11.83 2.37 5.06
CA HIS A 178 -10.99 2.04 3.90
C HIS A 178 -10.01 0.91 4.20
N LYS A 179 -9.91 -0.06 3.29
CA LYS A 179 -9.00 -1.21 3.38
C LYS A 179 -8.10 -1.21 2.16
N ILE A 180 -6.81 -1.02 2.40
CA ILE A 180 -5.79 -0.93 1.35
C ILE A 180 -4.80 -2.07 1.55
N VAL A 181 -4.61 -2.88 0.50
CA VAL A 181 -3.63 -3.97 0.53
C VAL A 181 -2.40 -3.54 -0.28
N VAL A 182 -1.24 -3.57 0.37
CA VAL A 182 0.05 -3.29 -0.27
C VAL A 182 0.61 -4.61 -0.77
N ILE A 183 0.82 -4.73 -2.09
CA ILE A 183 1.30 -5.95 -2.74
C ILE A 183 2.59 -5.70 -3.52
N SER A 184 3.36 -6.76 -3.76
CA SER A 184 4.53 -6.73 -4.64
C SER A 184 4.72 -8.07 -5.34
N GLY A 185 5.21 -8.08 -6.57
CA GLY A 185 5.38 -9.34 -7.31
C GLY A 185 6.60 -10.18 -6.88
N LYS A 186 7.56 -9.59 -6.15
CA LYS A 186 8.74 -10.28 -5.59
C LYS A 186 9.08 -9.76 -4.19
N GLY A 187 9.86 -10.53 -3.44
CA GLY A 187 10.44 -10.12 -2.16
C GLY A 187 11.55 -9.08 -2.34
N GLY A 188 11.83 -8.30 -1.29
CA GLY A 188 12.96 -7.37 -1.24
C GLY A 188 12.78 -6.04 -1.99
N VAL A 189 11.58 -5.71 -2.49
CA VAL A 189 11.30 -4.42 -3.15
C VAL A 189 11.01 -3.26 -2.20
N GLY A 190 11.00 -3.51 -0.88
CA GLY A 190 10.63 -2.53 0.14
C GLY A 190 9.12 -2.29 0.29
N LYS A 191 8.29 -3.31 -0.01
CA LYS A 191 6.84 -3.32 0.20
C LYS A 191 6.47 -2.87 1.62
N SER A 192 7.05 -3.50 2.64
CA SER A 192 6.79 -3.20 4.06
C SER A 192 7.22 -1.78 4.44
N THR A 193 8.32 -1.28 3.88
CA THR A 193 8.74 0.12 4.06
C THR A 193 7.68 1.10 3.54
N VAL A 194 7.11 0.83 2.36
CA VAL A 194 6.03 1.64 1.80
C VAL A 194 4.76 1.52 2.66
N ALA A 195 4.40 0.31 3.11
CA ALA A 195 3.22 0.08 3.95
C ALA A 195 3.30 0.80 5.30
N VAL A 196 4.45 0.72 5.99
CA VAL A 196 4.70 1.40 7.27
C VAL A 196 4.61 2.91 7.11
N ASN A 197 5.29 3.47 6.11
CA ASN A 197 5.30 4.93 5.92
C ASN A 197 3.94 5.46 5.43
N LEU A 198 3.19 4.69 4.64
CA LEU A 198 1.79 4.99 4.31
C LEU A 198 0.92 5.04 5.58
N ALA A 199 0.98 4.01 6.41
CA ALA A 199 0.18 3.94 7.63
C ALA A 199 0.51 5.08 8.60
N VAL A 200 1.80 5.35 8.82
CA VAL A 200 2.25 6.42 9.70
C VAL A 200 1.90 7.80 9.13
N SER A 201 1.99 8.00 7.82
CA SER A 201 1.58 9.27 7.21
C SER A 201 0.08 9.54 7.39
N LEU A 202 -0.77 8.53 7.18
CA LEU A 202 -2.21 8.66 7.40
C LEU A 202 -2.53 8.96 8.88
N MET A 203 -1.82 8.32 9.81
CA MET A 203 -1.91 8.61 11.24
C MET A 203 -1.50 10.06 11.54
N LEU A 204 -0.40 10.54 10.97
CA LEU A 204 0.06 11.93 11.12
C LEU A 204 -0.93 12.95 10.52
N SER A 205 -1.73 12.55 9.52
CA SER A 205 -2.87 13.32 9.00
C SER A 205 -4.11 13.27 9.91
N GLY A 206 -4.02 12.67 11.09
CA GLY A 206 -5.10 12.58 12.08
C GLY A 206 -6.10 11.45 11.82
N LYS A 207 -5.79 10.49 10.94
CA LYS A 207 -6.65 9.32 10.68
C LYS A 207 -6.43 8.25 11.74
N ARG A 208 -7.48 7.49 12.06
CA ARG A 208 -7.40 6.26 12.85
C ARG A 208 -6.93 5.13 11.93
N VAL A 209 -5.73 4.62 12.17
CA VAL A 209 -5.07 3.69 11.25
C VAL A 209 -4.77 2.36 11.94
N GLY A 210 -5.08 1.26 11.24
CA GLY A 210 -4.56 -0.06 11.51
C GLY A 210 -3.47 -0.43 10.51
N LEU A 211 -2.40 -1.08 10.96
CA LEU A 211 -1.40 -1.73 10.14
C LEU A 211 -1.37 -3.22 10.49
N LEU A 212 -1.70 -4.04 9.51
CA LEU A 212 -1.70 -5.50 9.62
C LEU A 212 -0.58 -6.08 8.75
N ASP A 213 0.43 -6.66 9.38
CA ASP A 213 1.50 -7.40 8.73
C ASP A 213 1.20 -8.89 8.72
N VAL A 214 0.98 -9.41 7.51
CA VAL A 214 0.73 -10.83 7.24
C VAL A 214 1.87 -11.47 6.44
N ASP A 215 3.02 -10.80 6.32
CA ASP A 215 4.21 -11.34 5.66
C ASP A 215 4.94 -12.35 6.55
N ILE A 216 4.41 -13.57 6.57
CA ILE A 216 4.87 -14.70 7.40
C ILE A 216 6.34 -15.06 7.17
N HIS A 217 6.85 -14.78 5.98
CA HIS A 217 8.20 -15.18 5.58
C HIS A 217 9.29 -14.20 6.00
N GLY A 218 8.91 -12.96 6.31
CA GLY A 218 9.84 -11.92 6.71
C GLY A 218 9.10 -10.76 7.36
N PRO A 219 8.50 -10.98 8.56
CA PRO A 219 7.77 -9.93 9.24
C PRO A 219 8.74 -8.82 9.63
N SER A 220 8.64 -7.67 8.98
CA SER A 220 9.58 -6.56 9.15
C SER A 220 8.96 -5.36 9.86
N VAL A 221 7.62 -5.33 9.97
CA VAL A 221 6.90 -4.24 10.63
C VAL A 221 7.28 -4.08 12.11
N PRO A 222 7.43 -5.14 12.93
CA PRO A 222 7.90 -4.99 14.31
C PRO A 222 9.24 -4.27 14.41
N THR A 223 10.23 -4.67 13.60
CA THR A 223 11.56 -4.04 13.54
C THR A 223 11.46 -2.58 13.13
N MET A 224 10.78 -2.28 12.01
CA MET A 224 10.67 -0.92 11.45
C MET A 224 9.97 0.09 12.38
N LEU A 225 9.18 -0.40 13.32
CA LEU A 225 8.45 0.41 14.30
C LEU A 225 9.03 0.34 15.72
N GLY A 226 10.14 -0.38 15.93
CA GLY A 226 10.75 -0.52 17.26
C GLY A 226 9.89 -1.32 18.23
N LEU A 227 9.03 -2.19 17.71
CA LEU A 227 8.06 -3.02 18.46
C LEU A 227 8.56 -4.44 18.73
N GLU A 228 9.85 -4.70 18.55
CA GLU A 228 10.43 -6.00 18.87
C GLU A 228 10.26 -6.33 20.36
N GLY A 229 10.08 -7.62 20.67
CA GLY A 229 9.88 -8.10 22.04
C GLY A 229 8.51 -7.79 22.64
N HIS A 230 7.64 -7.05 21.94
CA HIS A 230 6.26 -6.88 22.37
C HIS A 230 5.45 -8.14 22.12
N ASN A 231 4.55 -8.46 23.05
CA ASN A 231 3.65 -9.60 22.94
C ASN A 231 2.22 -9.10 22.77
N VAL A 232 1.53 -9.66 21.78
CA VAL A 232 0.08 -9.44 21.62
C VAL A 232 -0.63 -10.12 22.78
N ARG A 233 -1.42 -9.35 23.53
CA ARG A 233 -2.26 -9.89 24.60
C ARG A 233 -3.58 -10.36 24.01
N GLY A 234 -4.00 -11.55 24.43
CA GLY A 234 -5.36 -12.01 24.23
C GLY A 234 -6.20 -11.63 25.45
N GLU A 235 -7.32 -10.93 25.26
CA GLU A 235 -8.26 -10.63 26.32
C GLU A 235 -9.69 -10.94 25.84
N ASN A 236 -10.46 -11.69 26.63
CA ASN A 236 -11.84 -12.09 26.30
C ASN A 236 -12.02 -12.76 24.92
N GLY A 237 -10.98 -13.44 24.40
CA GLY A 237 -11.00 -14.07 23.08
C GLY A 237 -10.72 -13.11 21.92
N GLU A 238 -10.39 -11.85 22.19
CA GLU A 238 -9.91 -10.89 21.21
C GLU A 238 -8.38 -10.78 21.25
N LEU A 239 -7.78 -10.48 20.09
CA LEU A 239 -6.37 -10.11 19.98
C LEU A 239 -6.27 -8.58 20.07
N LEU A 240 -5.52 -8.05 21.04
CA LEU A 240 -5.34 -6.61 21.17
C LEU A 240 -4.15 -6.15 20.32
N PRO A 241 -4.36 -5.37 19.25
CA PRO A 241 -3.24 -4.79 18.49
C PRO A 241 -2.40 -3.89 19.40
N ILE A 242 -1.09 -3.80 19.11
CA ILE A 242 -0.22 -2.87 19.80
C ILE A 242 -0.55 -1.47 19.33
N GLU A 243 -0.84 -0.56 20.25
CA GLU A 243 -1.21 0.81 19.94
C GLU A 243 -0.03 1.76 20.16
N MET A 244 0.22 2.62 19.17
CA MET A 244 1.23 3.67 19.22
C MET A 244 0.67 4.95 18.62
N GLU A 245 0.42 5.96 19.45
CA GLU A 245 0.08 7.33 19.00
C GLU A 245 -1.06 7.40 17.95
N GLY A 246 -2.05 6.49 18.03
CA GLY A 246 -3.19 6.42 17.10
C GLY A 246 -3.03 5.40 15.94
N LEU A 247 -1.88 4.72 15.85
CA LEU A 247 -1.67 3.57 14.96
C LEU A 247 -1.82 2.26 15.75
N LYS A 248 -2.72 1.39 15.30
CA LYS A 248 -2.85 0.02 15.80
C LYS A 248 -2.07 -0.94 14.92
N VAL A 249 -1.19 -1.74 15.50
CA VAL A 249 -0.29 -2.63 14.76
C VAL A 249 -0.52 -4.07 15.19
N LEU A 250 -0.71 -4.94 14.21
CA LEU A 250 -0.70 -6.38 14.41
C LEU A 250 0.23 -7.00 13.37
N SER A 251 1.18 -7.82 13.82
CA SER A 251 2.09 -8.55 12.95
C SER A 251 2.17 -9.99 13.41
N ILE A 252 2.32 -10.89 12.45
CA ILE A 252 2.68 -12.28 12.74
C ILE A 252 4.02 -12.40 13.49
N GLY A 253 4.93 -11.43 13.33
CA GLY A 253 6.21 -11.38 14.02
C GLY A 253 6.09 -11.34 15.54
N PHE A 254 4.97 -10.85 16.09
CA PHE A 254 4.73 -10.84 17.55
C PHE A 254 4.42 -12.24 18.13
N PHE A 255 4.15 -13.23 17.28
CA PHE A 255 3.83 -14.59 17.70
C PHE A 255 4.99 -15.56 17.48
N LEU A 256 6.09 -15.10 16.90
CA LEU A 256 7.32 -15.87 16.76
C LEU A 256 8.11 -15.81 18.08
N ARG A 257 8.73 -16.94 18.46
CA ARG A 257 9.51 -17.01 19.71
C ARG A 257 10.85 -16.28 19.58
N SER A 258 11.43 -16.33 18.40
CA SER A 258 12.61 -15.59 17.98
C SER A 258 12.43 -15.09 16.55
N GLN A 259 13.08 -13.99 16.20
CA GLN A 259 13.14 -13.53 14.81
C GLN A 259 13.99 -14.45 13.90
N ASP A 260 14.89 -15.24 14.50
CA ASP A 260 15.70 -16.22 13.78
C ASP A 260 14.96 -17.54 13.50
N ASP A 261 13.75 -17.71 14.04
CA ASP A 261 12.98 -18.94 13.84
C ASP A 261 12.46 -19.01 12.41
N ALA A 262 12.95 -20.01 11.66
CA ALA A 262 12.40 -20.30 10.34
C ALA A 262 10.92 -20.67 10.46
N VAL A 263 10.03 -19.84 9.89
CA VAL A 263 8.59 -20.06 9.92
C VAL A 263 8.19 -21.13 8.90
N ILE A 264 8.25 -22.39 9.30
CA ILE A 264 7.85 -23.54 8.47
C ILE A 264 6.36 -23.85 8.66
N TRP A 265 5.50 -22.93 8.23
CA TRP A 265 4.04 -23.11 8.34
C TRP A 265 3.46 -23.68 7.04
N ARG A 266 2.60 -24.70 7.16
CA ARG A 266 1.84 -25.21 6.02
C ARG A 266 0.74 -24.23 5.64
N GLY A 267 0.38 -24.15 4.37
CA GLY A 267 -0.63 -23.21 3.83
C GLY A 267 -1.90 -23.03 4.69
N PRO A 268 -2.56 -24.11 5.15
CA PRO A 268 -3.74 -24.01 6.01
C PRO A 268 -3.51 -23.27 7.33
N MET A 269 -2.32 -23.41 7.94
CA MET A 269 -1.97 -22.70 9.18
C MET A 269 -1.82 -21.20 8.91
N LYS A 270 -1.19 -20.84 7.78
CA LYS A 270 -1.05 -19.44 7.35
C LYS A 270 -2.42 -18.79 7.16
N MET A 271 -3.32 -19.46 6.44
CA MET A 271 -4.69 -18.96 6.23
C MET A 271 -5.47 -18.82 7.55
N THR A 272 -5.29 -19.76 8.48
CA THR A 272 -5.94 -19.71 9.79
C THR A 272 -5.46 -18.50 10.59
N ALA A 273 -4.14 -18.24 10.61
CA ALA A 273 -3.59 -17.07 11.29
C ALA A 273 -4.07 -15.74 10.68
N ILE A 274 -4.04 -15.62 9.34
CA ILE A 274 -4.55 -14.43 8.66
C ILE A 274 -6.04 -14.21 8.98
N ARG A 275 -6.85 -15.27 8.95
CA ARG A 275 -8.27 -15.20 9.34
C ARG A 275 -8.42 -14.74 10.78
N GLN A 276 -7.61 -15.28 11.70
CA GLN A 276 -7.65 -14.94 13.11
C GLN A 276 -7.32 -13.45 13.33
N PHE A 277 -6.29 -12.93 12.67
CA PHE A 277 -5.93 -11.50 12.75
C PHE A 277 -7.00 -10.57 12.18
N LEU A 278 -7.78 -11.01 11.19
CA LEU A 278 -8.89 -10.23 10.66
C LEU A 278 -10.17 -10.35 11.51
N THR A 279 -10.39 -11.49 12.17
CA THR A 279 -11.65 -11.81 12.88
C THR A 279 -11.59 -11.44 14.36
N ASP A 280 -10.48 -11.74 15.01
CA ASP A 280 -10.36 -11.68 16.47
C ASP A 280 -9.68 -10.40 16.93
N ALA A 281 -9.02 -9.66 16.04
CA ALA A 281 -8.35 -8.43 16.41
C ALA A 281 -9.32 -7.30 16.75
N ALA A 282 -9.08 -6.67 17.90
CA ALA A 282 -9.84 -5.54 18.41
C ALA A 282 -9.46 -4.21 17.72
N TRP A 283 -9.61 -4.15 16.39
CA TRP A 283 -9.29 -2.97 15.59
C TRP A 283 -10.08 -1.72 16.03
N GLY A 284 -11.34 -1.91 16.45
CA GLY A 284 -12.25 -0.80 16.73
C GLY A 284 -12.70 -0.12 15.44
N ASP A 285 -13.02 1.17 15.54
CA ASP A 285 -13.37 1.99 14.37
C ASP A 285 -12.11 2.60 13.77
N LEU A 286 -11.85 2.30 12.49
CA LEU A 286 -10.68 2.78 11.77
C LEU A 286 -11.10 3.51 10.49
N ASP A 287 -10.38 4.58 10.16
CA ASP A 287 -10.52 5.23 8.85
C ASP A 287 -9.79 4.41 7.79
N TYR A 288 -8.61 3.88 8.12
CA TYR A 288 -7.80 3.05 7.23
C TYR A 288 -7.29 1.78 7.93
N LEU A 289 -7.39 0.63 7.26
CA LEU A 289 -6.59 -0.55 7.54
C LEU A 289 -5.63 -0.77 6.37
N ILE A 290 -4.33 -0.70 6.64
CA ILE A 290 -3.26 -0.99 5.71
C ILE A 290 -2.78 -2.42 5.95
N ILE A 291 -2.77 -3.25 4.90
CA ILE A 291 -2.35 -4.64 4.98
C ILE A 291 -1.05 -4.81 4.21
N ASP A 292 0.02 -5.20 4.88
CA ASP A 292 1.28 -5.59 4.27
C ASP A 292 1.22 -7.08 3.88
N SER A 293 0.89 -7.37 2.61
CA SER A 293 0.70 -8.76 2.14
C SER A 293 2.04 -9.48 1.99
N PRO A 294 2.09 -10.83 1.96
CA PRO A 294 3.28 -11.52 1.47
C PRO A 294 3.62 -11.13 0.02
N PRO A 295 4.88 -11.31 -0.43
CA PRO A 295 5.24 -11.08 -1.81
C PRO A 295 4.66 -12.14 -2.76
N GLY A 296 4.52 -11.77 -4.02
CA GLY A 296 4.03 -12.61 -5.10
C GLY A 296 2.52 -12.51 -5.31
N THR A 297 2.01 -13.40 -6.15
CA THR A 297 0.58 -13.52 -6.49
C THR A 297 0.10 -14.95 -6.21
N GLY A 298 0.63 -15.56 -5.15
CA GLY A 298 0.32 -16.92 -4.72
C GLY A 298 -0.93 -17.02 -3.84
N ASP A 299 -1.05 -18.12 -3.11
CA ASP A 299 -2.22 -18.40 -2.27
C ASP A 299 -2.34 -17.45 -1.08
N GLU A 300 -1.23 -16.93 -0.53
CA GLU A 300 -1.28 -16.09 0.65
C GLU A 300 -1.87 -14.69 0.39
N PRO A 301 -1.42 -13.90 -0.60
CA PRO A 301 -2.08 -12.65 -0.98
C PRO A 301 -3.53 -12.88 -1.42
N LEU A 302 -3.81 -13.99 -2.13
CA LEU A 302 -5.17 -14.36 -2.54
C LEU A 302 -6.09 -14.56 -1.33
N SER A 303 -5.59 -15.25 -0.29
CA SER A 303 -6.32 -15.48 0.95
C SER A 303 -6.68 -14.17 1.65
N VAL A 304 -5.78 -13.18 1.66
CA VAL A 304 -6.05 -11.84 2.22
C VAL A 304 -7.25 -11.21 1.51
N PHE A 305 -7.23 -11.14 0.16
CA PHE A 305 -8.33 -10.53 -0.61
C PHE A 305 -9.65 -11.29 -0.43
N GLN A 306 -9.63 -12.62 -0.45
CA GLN A 306 -10.82 -13.45 -0.27
C GLN A 306 -11.46 -13.30 1.12
N LEU A 307 -10.65 -13.23 2.17
CA LEU A 307 -11.13 -13.05 3.54
C LEU A 307 -11.68 -11.64 3.76
N MET A 308 -11.00 -10.61 3.25
CA MET A 308 -11.47 -9.23 3.42
C MET A 308 -12.76 -8.94 2.65
N GLY A 309 -12.95 -9.58 1.49
CA GLY A 309 -14.14 -9.48 0.65
C GLY A 309 -14.29 -8.14 -0.07
N GLY A 310 -14.40 -7.04 0.69
CA GLY A 310 -14.49 -5.66 0.17
C GLY A 310 -13.20 -4.90 0.48
N VAL A 311 -12.31 -4.85 -0.51
CA VAL A 311 -11.05 -4.08 -0.46
C VAL A 311 -11.21 -2.86 -1.36
N ASP A 312 -10.92 -1.66 -0.86
CA ASP A 312 -11.08 -0.41 -1.60
C ASP A 312 -10.02 -0.25 -2.69
N GLY A 313 -8.83 -0.84 -2.48
CA GLY A 313 -7.89 -1.06 -3.56
C GLY A 313 -6.55 -1.64 -3.12
N ALA A 314 -5.72 -1.91 -4.13
CA ALA A 314 -4.37 -2.41 -3.96
C ALA A 314 -3.32 -1.38 -4.37
N LEU A 315 -2.28 -1.23 -3.56
CA LEU A 315 -1.09 -0.45 -3.87
C LEU A 315 0.02 -1.40 -4.31
N VAL A 316 0.52 -1.24 -5.55
CA VAL A 316 1.55 -2.14 -6.10
C VAL A 316 2.92 -1.52 -5.92
N VAL A 317 3.82 -2.20 -5.21
CA VAL A 317 5.21 -1.77 -5.00
C VAL A 317 6.16 -2.56 -5.89
N THR A 318 7.06 -1.86 -6.56
CA THR A 318 8.05 -2.47 -7.47
C THR A 318 9.41 -1.77 -7.42
N THR A 319 10.34 -2.23 -8.26
CA THR A 319 11.67 -1.64 -8.48
C THR A 319 11.85 -1.28 -9.96
N PRO A 320 12.71 -0.31 -10.32
CA PRO A 320 12.88 0.18 -11.70
C PRO A 320 13.43 -0.85 -12.71
N GLN A 321 14.00 -1.95 -12.23
CA GLN A 321 14.68 -2.94 -13.07
C GLN A 321 13.72 -3.58 -14.10
N ARG A 322 14.14 -3.73 -15.36
CA ARG A 322 13.34 -4.34 -16.43
C ARG A 322 12.78 -5.72 -16.08
N VAL A 323 13.54 -6.54 -15.34
CA VAL A 323 13.09 -7.86 -14.89
C VAL A 323 11.88 -7.79 -13.94
N ALA A 324 11.73 -6.69 -13.19
CA ALA A 324 10.58 -6.46 -12.33
C ALA A 324 9.31 -6.04 -13.09
N ALA A 325 9.40 -5.68 -14.38
CA ALA A 325 8.20 -5.33 -15.18
C ALA A 325 7.22 -6.51 -15.29
N VAL A 326 7.76 -7.75 -15.38
CA VAL A 326 6.94 -8.97 -15.37
C VAL A 326 6.19 -9.11 -14.05
N ASP A 327 6.86 -8.82 -12.94
CA ASP A 327 6.30 -8.91 -11.58
C ASP A 327 5.17 -7.87 -11.37
N VAL A 328 5.34 -6.66 -11.91
CA VAL A 328 4.31 -5.61 -11.90
C VAL A 328 3.09 -6.04 -12.72
N ARG A 329 3.30 -6.52 -13.95
CA ARG A 329 2.20 -6.98 -14.83
C ARG A 329 1.41 -8.11 -14.17
N LYS A 330 2.09 -9.07 -13.55
CA LYS A 330 1.45 -10.17 -12.81
C LYS A 330 0.63 -9.65 -11.63
N SER A 331 1.19 -8.72 -10.84
CA SER A 331 0.50 -8.13 -9.68
C SER A 331 -0.76 -7.35 -10.10
N ILE A 332 -0.67 -6.54 -11.17
CA ILE A 332 -1.83 -5.81 -11.71
C ILE A 332 -2.88 -6.78 -12.26
N SER A 333 -2.45 -7.78 -13.04
CA SER A 333 -3.36 -8.79 -13.60
C SER A 333 -4.07 -9.58 -12.50
N PHE A 334 -3.37 -9.89 -11.41
CA PHE A 334 -3.94 -10.53 -10.23
C PHE A 334 -5.03 -9.66 -9.58
N CYS A 335 -4.80 -8.36 -9.39
CA CYS A 335 -5.84 -7.43 -8.92
C CYS A 335 -7.05 -7.40 -9.87
N HIS A 336 -6.83 -7.32 -11.18
CA HIS A 336 -7.92 -7.32 -12.17
C HIS A 336 -8.75 -8.60 -12.13
N GLN A 337 -8.11 -9.78 -11.98
CA GLN A 337 -8.81 -11.06 -11.85
C GLN A 337 -9.67 -11.12 -10.59
N LEU A 338 -9.19 -10.53 -9.50
CA LEU A 338 -9.94 -10.40 -8.24
C LEU A 338 -10.92 -9.23 -8.23
N LYS A 339 -11.00 -8.45 -9.32
CA LYS A 339 -11.82 -7.25 -9.45
C LYS A 339 -11.54 -6.20 -8.37
N VAL A 340 -10.28 -6.13 -7.93
CA VAL A 340 -9.81 -5.15 -6.96
C VAL A 340 -9.25 -3.94 -7.71
N PRO A 341 -9.68 -2.70 -7.36
CA PRO A 341 -9.10 -1.50 -7.94
C PRO A 341 -7.61 -1.38 -7.65
N VAL A 342 -6.79 -1.08 -8.66
CA VAL A 342 -5.38 -0.73 -8.44
C VAL A 342 -5.32 0.77 -8.17
N LEU A 343 -4.99 1.16 -6.93
CA LEU A 343 -4.87 2.56 -6.52
C LEU A 343 -3.67 3.22 -7.22
N GLY A 344 -2.62 2.44 -7.44
CA GLY A 344 -1.52 2.80 -8.32
C GLY A 344 -0.26 1.98 -8.08
N VAL A 345 0.76 2.31 -8.85
CA VAL A 345 2.10 1.69 -8.80
C VAL A 345 3.09 2.67 -8.18
N VAL A 346 3.86 2.21 -7.20
CA VAL A 346 4.99 2.92 -6.59
C VAL A 346 6.28 2.22 -6.99
N GLU A 347 7.17 2.95 -7.66
CA GLU A 347 8.49 2.46 -8.03
C GLU A 347 9.50 2.80 -6.93
N ASN A 348 9.78 1.85 -6.05
CA ASN A 348 10.76 2.01 -4.98
C ASN A 348 12.20 1.76 -5.48
N MET A 349 13.18 2.26 -4.73
CA MET A 349 14.61 2.14 -5.04
C MET A 349 14.98 2.74 -6.42
N SER A 350 14.31 3.80 -6.84
CA SER A 350 14.51 4.44 -8.14
C SER A 350 15.50 5.60 -8.05
N GLY A 351 16.77 5.29 -8.31
CA GLY A 351 17.90 6.20 -8.09
C GLY A 351 18.44 6.14 -6.66
N PHE A 352 19.42 6.99 -6.35
CA PHE A 352 20.11 7.02 -5.07
C PHE A 352 20.37 8.46 -4.63
N VAL A 353 20.01 8.76 -3.39
CA VAL A 353 20.23 10.08 -2.78
C VAL A 353 21.68 10.15 -2.30
N CYS A 354 22.48 11.05 -2.88
CA CYS A 354 23.83 11.30 -2.42
C CYS A 354 23.80 11.92 -1.00
N PRO A 355 24.39 11.28 0.03
CA PRO A 355 24.33 11.80 1.40
C PRO A 355 25.13 13.09 1.60
N LYS A 356 25.99 13.48 0.63
CA LYS A 356 26.81 14.69 0.69
C LYS A 356 26.11 15.92 0.10
N CYS A 357 25.40 15.76 -1.02
CA CYS A 357 24.84 16.88 -1.77
C CYS A 357 23.31 16.79 -1.98
N GLY A 358 22.67 15.68 -1.63
CA GLY A 358 21.23 15.46 -1.81
C GLY A 358 20.80 15.20 -3.26
N GLU A 359 21.74 15.18 -4.21
CA GLU A 359 21.46 14.86 -5.61
C GLU A 359 21.01 13.41 -5.77
N VAL A 360 19.94 13.18 -6.55
CA VAL A 360 19.44 11.85 -6.86
C VAL A 360 20.10 11.34 -8.13
N THR A 361 20.96 10.33 -8.01
CA THR A 361 21.64 9.70 -9.14
C THR A 361 20.89 8.43 -9.57
N PRO A 362 20.47 8.29 -10.84
CA PRO A 362 19.94 7.03 -11.36
C PRO A 362 21.01 5.92 -11.30
N ILE A 363 20.78 4.88 -10.49
CA ILE A 363 21.67 3.69 -10.43
C ILE A 363 21.26 2.65 -11.49
N PHE A 364 19.97 2.55 -11.77
CA PHE A 364 19.39 1.67 -12.79
C PHE A 364 18.65 2.49 -13.84
N ARG A 365 18.34 1.88 -14.99
CA ARG A 365 17.36 2.47 -15.93
C ARG A 365 16.04 2.67 -15.19
N GLN A 366 15.47 3.86 -15.26
CA GLN A 366 14.22 4.24 -14.59
C GLN A 366 12.99 4.01 -15.48
N GLY A 367 11.80 4.07 -14.88
CA GLY A 367 10.52 4.09 -15.60
C GLY A 367 9.99 2.71 -15.98
N GLY A 368 10.57 1.63 -15.47
CA GLY A 368 10.05 0.27 -15.70
C GLY A 368 8.66 0.09 -15.10
N GLY A 369 8.44 0.58 -13.89
CA GLY A 369 7.15 0.60 -13.21
C GLY A 369 6.17 1.55 -13.88
N GLU A 370 6.61 2.76 -14.22
CA GLU A 370 5.77 3.78 -14.88
C GLU A 370 5.25 3.31 -16.24
N ASN A 371 6.14 2.83 -17.12
CA ASN A 371 5.74 2.33 -18.43
C ASN A 371 4.77 1.15 -18.31
N THR A 372 5.03 0.23 -17.36
CA THR A 372 4.14 -0.91 -17.14
C THR A 372 2.76 -0.48 -16.61
N ALA A 373 2.72 0.51 -15.71
CA ALA A 373 1.47 1.07 -15.19
C ALA A 373 0.64 1.69 -16.33
N ARG A 374 1.30 2.47 -17.20
CA ARG A 374 0.71 3.08 -18.40
C ARG A 374 0.15 2.01 -19.35
N ASP A 375 0.95 1.01 -19.69
CA ASP A 375 0.55 -0.09 -20.58
C ASP A 375 -0.65 -0.88 -20.06
N MET A 376 -0.77 -1.01 -18.74
CA MET A 376 -1.85 -1.76 -18.09
C MET A 376 -3.04 -0.88 -17.71
N GLY A 377 -2.99 0.42 -18.02
CA GLY A 377 -4.07 1.36 -17.75
C GLY A 377 -4.33 1.64 -16.28
N VAL A 378 -3.29 1.57 -15.42
CA VAL A 378 -3.39 1.85 -13.98
C VAL A 378 -2.56 3.08 -13.57
N PRO A 379 -2.90 3.77 -12.47
CA PRO A 379 -2.16 4.95 -12.04
C PRO A 379 -0.70 4.67 -11.69
N TYR A 380 0.19 5.60 -12.04
CA TYR A 380 1.55 5.66 -11.50
C TYR A 380 1.61 6.76 -10.45
N LEU A 381 2.01 6.43 -9.22
CA LEU A 381 1.98 7.38 -8.11
C LEU A 381 3.31 8.11 -7.92
N GLY A 382 4.42 7.50 -8.31
CA GLY A 382 5.73 8.11 -8.21
C GLY A 382 6.86 7.13 -7.91
N SER A 383 8.05 7.70 -7.81
CA SER A 383 9.32 7.00 -7.62
C SER A 383 9.93 7.36 -6.26
N ILE A 384 10.27 6.36 -5.43
CA ILE A 384 11.00 6.58 -4.17
C ILE A 384 12.47 6.21 -4.40
N PRO A 385 13.43 7.13 -4.19
CA PRO A 385 14.85 6.83 -4.37
C PRO A 385 15.41 5.97 -3.23
N MET A 386 16.56 5.33 -3.47
CA MET A 386 17.37 4.73 -2.41
C MET A 386 17.99 5.84 -1.56
N ASP A 387 17.42 6.06 -0.39
CA ASP A 387 17.93 7.02 0.59
C ASP A 387 18.54 6.25 1.78
N PRO A 388 19.84 6.43 2.10
CA PRO A 388 20.47 5.80 3.25
C PRO A 388 19.73 6.05 4.57
N LEU A 389 19.05 7.20 4.69
CA LEU A 389 18.27 7.56 5.87
C LEU A 389 17.03 6.67 6.05
N ILE A 390 16.48 6.07 4.98
CA ILE A 390 15.41 5.08 5.09
C ILE A 390 15.92 3.82 5.80
N ALA A 391 17.09 3.32 5.39
CA ALA A 391 17.69 2.14 6.00
C ALA A 391 17.98 2.40 7.49
N GLU A 392 18.61 3.53 7.81
CA GLU A 392 18.86 3.93 9.19
C GLU A 392 17.56 4.04 10.02
N ALA A 393 16.51 4.63 9.47
CA ALA A 393 15.23 4.75 10.16
C ALA A 393 14.62 3.37 10.45
N CYS A 394 14.60 2.47 9.45
CA CYS A 394 14.13 1.09 9.63
C CYS A 394 14.94 0.33 10.69
N ASP A 395 16.27 0.40 10.64
CA ASP A 395 17.16 -0.31 11.58
C ASP A 395 17.08 0.23 13.01
N THR A 396 16.72 1.51 13.17
CA THR A 396 16.53 2.15 14.48
C THR A 396 15.08 2.10 14.97
N GLY A 397 14.20 1.40 14.27
CA GLY A 397 12.79 1.22 14.63
C GLY A 397 11.97 2.50 14.57
N ARG A 398 12.28 3.39 13.62
CA ARG A 398 11.59 4.66 13.43
C ARG A 398 11.01 4.73 12.03
N ALA A 399 9.75 5.12 11.94
CA ALA A 399 9.14 5.40 10.64
C ALA A 399 9.83 6.60 9.96
N PHE A 400 10.35 6.38 8.75
CA PHE A 400 11.13 7.35 7.98
C PHE A 400 10.39 8.69 7.79
N ILE A 401 9.12 8.65 7.39
CA ILE A 401 8.31 9.85 7.10
C ILE A 401 8.11 10.74 8.32
N ARG A 402 8.20 10.17 9.53
CA ARG A 402 8.15 10.89 10.80
C ARG A 402 9.53 11.38 11.21
N HIS A 403 10.53 10.48 11.21
CA HIS A 403 11.85 10.78 11.74
C HIS A 403 12.65 11.78 10.87
N TYR A 404 12.52 11.64 9.55
CA TYR A 404 13.19 12.46 8.55
C TYR A 404 12.19 13.28 7.73
N ALA A 405 11.18 13.85 8.40
CA ALA A 405 10.05 14.56 7.77
C ALA A 405 10.46 15.73 6.85
N ALA A 406 11.60 16.37 7.12
CA ALA A 406 12.13 17.48 6.33
C ALA A 406 12.97 17.05 5.11
N SER A 407 13.21 15.75 4.93
CA SER A 407 14.02 15.25 3.80
C SER A 407 13.25 15.35 2.47
N PRO A 408 13.97 15.51 1.33
CA PRO A 408 13.35 15.47 0.00
C PRO A 408 12.56 14.16 -0.24
N THR A 409 13.12 13.03 0.19
CA THR A 409 12.49 11.72 0.07
C THR A 409 11.18 11.63 0.87
N ALA A 410 11.11 12.25 2.06
CA ALA A 410 9.88 12.31 2.83
C ALA A 410 8.81 13.22 2.19
N SER A 411 9.22 14.25 1.42
CA SER A 411 8.28 15.02 0.58
C SER A 411 7.68 14.14 -0.51
N ILE A 412 8.53 13.41 -1.25
CA ILE A 412 8.10 12.50 -2.32
C ILE A 412 7.13 11.44 -1.77
N MET A 413 7.43 10.82 -0.63
CA MET A 413 6.53 9.85 -0.01
C MET A 413 5.19 10.49 0.38
N ARG A 414 5.19 11.70 0.97
CA ARG A 414 3.94 12.40 1.32
C ARG A 414 3.09 12.71 0.10
N GLU A 415 3.70 13.10 -1.01
CA GLU A 415 3.00 13.36 -2.28
C GLU A 415 2.35 12.08 -2.83
N ILE A 416 3.10 10.97 -2.86
CA ILE A 416 2.58 9.65 -3.25
C ILE A 416 1.40 9.25 -2.36
N ILE A 417 1.53 9.43 -1.05
CA ILE A 417 0.51 9.04 -0.07
C ILE A 417 -0.73 9.94 -0.18
N ALA A 418 -0.56 11.24 -0.41
CA ALA A 418 -1.68 12.15 -0.63
C ALA A 418 -2.52 11.77 -1.86
N CYS A 419 -1.90 11.22 -2.91
CA CYS A 419 -2.63 10.65 -4.05
C CYS A 419 -3.50 9.45 -3.64
N VAL A 420 -2.99 8.57 -2.76
CA VAL A 420 -3.72 7.43 -2.22
C VAL A 420 -4.91 7.90 -1.35
N GLU A 421 -4.69 8.88 -0.48
CA GLU A 421 -5.73 9.42 0.42
C GLU A 421 -6.84 10.14 -0.35
N ALA A 422 -6.49 10.95 -1.34
CA ALA A 422 -7.46 11.77 -2.06
C ALA A 422 -8.35 10.98 -3.03
N GLY A 423 -8.09 9.67 -3.23
CA GLY A 423 -8.78 8.85 -4.23
C GLY A 423 -8.64 9.42 -5.65
N ARG A 424 -7.63 10.26 -5.88
CA ARG A 424 -7.43 10.98 -7.13
C ARG A 424 -6.63 10.11 -8.08
N LYS A 425 -7.08 10.05 -9.34
CA LYS A 425 -6.15 9.78 -10.44
C LYS A 425 -5.06 10.86 -10.38
N PRO A 426 -3.76 10.53 -10.59
CA PRO A 426 -2.74 11.55 -10.78
C PRO A 426 -3.24 12.55 -11.82
N ALA A 427 -2.98 13.84 -11.60
CA ALA A 427 -3.26 14.84 -12.64
C ALA A 427 -2.71 14.29 -13.96
N ASP A 428 -3.53 14.35 -15.02
CA ASP A 428 -3.01 14.21 -16.37
C ASP A 428 -1.74 15.06 -16.44
N THR A 429 -0.60 14.42 -16.69
CA THR A 429 0.60 15.15 -17.06
C THR A 429 0.18 16.13 -18.14
N PRO A 430 0.28 17.45 -17.93
CA PRO A 430 -0.11 18.38 -18.96
C PRO A 430 0.71 18.07 -20.20
N ASP A 431 0.03 17.88 -21.33
CA ASP A 431 0.64 17.83 -22.67
C ASP A 431 1.36 19.14 -23.04
N ASP A 432 1.42 20.13 -22.13
CA ASP A 432 1.92 21.48 -22.37
C ASP A 432 3.03 21.89 -21.40
N ILE A 433 4.14 21.15 -21.33
CA ILE A 433 5.46 21.77 -21.05
C ILE A 433 6.53 21.05 -21.87
N ARG A 434 6.61 21.38 -23.17
CA ARG A 434 7.85 21.31 -23.97
C ARG A 434 7.68 22.09 -25.28
N ASP A 435 7.46 23.39 -25.14
CA ASP A 435 7.86 24.34 -26.16
C ASP A 435 8.52 25.54 -25.46
N THR A 436 9.85 25.49 -25.36
CA THR A 436 10.76 26.59 -25.70
C THR A 436 12.19 26.27 -25.28
N ALA A 437 13.02 26.03 -26.30
CA ALA A 437 14.46 26.24 -26.37
C ALA A 437 15.40 25.36 -25.50
N ALA A 438 15.95 24.30 -26.11
CA ALA A 438 17.34 24.34 -26.62
C ALA A 438 17.78 23.00 -27.27
N SER A 439 18.20 23.11 -28.53
CA SER A 439 19.15 22.29 -29.30
C SER A 439 18.91 20.77 -29.45
N GLU A 440 18.58 20.44 -30.70
CA GLU A 440 18.75 19.14 -31.34
C GLU A 440 20.19 18.61 -31.17
N THR A 441 20.36 17.46 -30.51
CA THR A 441 21.52 16.58 -30.72
C THR A 441 21.08 15.12 -30.72
N ASP A 442 21.04 14.55 -31.93
CA ASP A 442 21.40 13.20 -32.42
C ASP A 442 21.17 11.89 -31.63
N GLU A 443 20.68 11.87 -30.39
CA GLU A 443 20.58 10.62 -29.60
C GLU A 443 19.26 9.84 -29.81
N THR A 444 18.23 10.45 -30.41
CA THR A 444 16.89 9.85 -30.57
C THR A 444 16.74 8.91 -31.78
N LYS A 445 17.74 8.78 -32.64
CA LYS A 445 17.68 7.88 -33.81
C LYS A 445 18.19 6.46 -33.57
N GLN A 446 18.94 6.20 -32.49
CA GLN A 446 19.50 4.87 -32.24
C GLN A 446 18.53 3.95 -31.46
N ASN A 447 17.75 4.46 -30.50
CA ASN A 447 16.87 3.62 -29.67
C ASN A 447 15.53 3.22 -30.31
N LYS A 448 15.14 3.83 -31.43
CA LYS A 448 13.90 3.45 -32.16
C LYS A 448 14.10 2.27 -33.12
N LYS A 449 15.34 1.82 -33.33
CA LYS A 449 15.68 0.82 -34.34
C LYS A 449 15.70 -0.61 -33.80
N GLU A 450 15.82 -0.81 -32.48
CA GLU A 450 15.89 -2.15 -31.87
C GLU A 450 14.52 -2.78 -31.60
N ASP A 451 13.43 -2.00 -31.57
CA ASP A 451 12.05 -2.53 -31.37
C ASP A 451 11.31 -2.81 -32.69
N ALA A 452 11.90 -2.43 -33.84
CA ALA A 452 11.27 -2.59 -35.16
C ALA A 452 11.55 -3.96 -35.81
N SER A 453 12.59 -4.69 -35.38
CA SER A 453 13.00 -5.97 -35.99
C SER A 453 12.99 -7.13 -34.99
N MET A 454 12.40 -8.25 -35.39
CA MET A 454 12.30 -9.49 -34.60
C MET A 454 12.88 -10.66 -35.41
N ARG A 455 13.44 -11.66 -34.74
CA ARG A 455 13.96 -12.90 -35.36
C ARG A 455 13.21 -14.12 -34.85
N ILE A 456 12.61 -14.88 -35.76
CA ILE A 456 11.78 -16.05 -35.50
C ILE A 456 12.58 -17.31 -35.87
N ALA A 457 12.73 -18.25 -34.93
CA ALA A 457 13.33 -19.54 -35.17
C ALA A 457 12.27 -20.62 -35.48
N VAL A 458 12.50 -21.39 -36.54
CA VAL A 458 11.62 -22.48 -36.97
C VAL A 458 12.46 -23.76 -37.15
N PRO A 459 12.21 -24.83 -36.37
CA PRO A 459 12.90 -26.11 -36.53
C PRO A 459 12.41 -26.80 -37.80
N LEU A 460 13.33 -27.31 -38.62
CA LEU A 460 13.05 -27.85 -39.94
C LEU A 460 13.29 -29.35 -40.06
N ALA A 461 12.40 -30.00 -40.82
CA ALA A 461 12.60 -31.30 -41.45
C ALA A 461 12.09 -31.20 -42.90
N ASP A 462 12.86 -31.67 -43.88
CA ASP A 462 12.54 -31.55 -45.31
C ASP A 462 12.19 -30.11 -45.78
N GLY A 463 12.81 -29.10 -45.16
CA GLY A 463 12.61 -27.68 -45.51
C GLY A 463 11.31 -27.06 -45.00
N ARG A 464 10.54 -27.78 -44.17
CA ARG A 464 9.31 -27.29 -43.52
C ARG A 464 9.38 -27.45 -42.01
N LEU A 465 8.48 -26.80 -41.28
CA LEU A 465 8.40 -26.94 -39.83
C LEU A 465 8.26 -28.41 -39.43
N CYS A 466 9.15 -28.83 -38.53
CA CYS A 466 9.18 -30.17 -37.96
C CYS A 466 8.11 -30.30 -36.85
N LEU A 467 7.26 -31.33 -36.94
CA LEU A 467 6.21 -31.60 -35.96
C LEU A 467 6.74 -32.21 -34.65
N HIS A 468 7.98 -32.70 -34.64
CA HIS A 468 8.63 -33.23 -33.46
C HIS A 468 9.99 -32.56 -33.27
N PHE A 469 10.08 -31.65 -32.31
CA PHE A 469 11.26 -30.81 -32.09
C PHE A 469 12.58 -31.60 -31.98
N GLY A 470 12.57 -32.81 -31.41
CA GLY A 470 13.77 -33.65 -31.25
C GLY A 470 14.36 -34.19 -32.56
N HIS A 471 13.62 -34.14 -33.68
CA HIS A 471 14.01 -34.67 -34.98
C HIS A 471 14.36 -33.57 -36.00
N CYS A 472 14.54 -32.33 -35.57
CA CYS A 472 14.92 -31.25 -36.48
C CYS A 472 16.36 -31.41 -36.96
N GLU A 473 16.59 -31.21 -38.26
CA GLU A 473 17.92 -31.28 -38.87
C GLU A 473 18.54 -29.89 -39.05
N ARG A 474 17.70 -28.85 -39.12
CA ARG A 474 18.08 -27.45 -39.33
C ARG A 474 17.13 -26.50 -38.58
N PHE A 475 17.55 -25.25 -38.42
CA PHE A 475 16.72 -24.15 -37.98
C PHE A 475 16.69 -23.05 -39.05
N ALA A 476 15.51 -22.61 -39.47
CA ALA A 476 15.36 -21.35 -40.18
C ALA A 476 15.25 -20.21 -39.16
N LEU A 477 16.10 -19.21 -39.28
CA LEU A 477 16.00 -17.92 -38.60
C LEU A 477 15.44 -16.91 -39.60
N VAL A 478 14.23 -16.43 -39.33
CA VAL A 478 13.52 -15.47 -40.17
C VAL A 478 13.51 -14.12 -39.48
N ASP A 479 14.17 -13.14 -40.08
CA ASP A 479 14.13 -11.75 -39.64
C ASP A 479 12.87 -11.09 -40.19
N VAL A 480 12.14 -10.43 -39.31
CA VAL A 480 10.89 -9.74 -39.64
C VAL A 480 10.91 -8.32 -39.12
N ASP A 481 10.39 -7.41 -39.91
CA ASP A 481 10.12 -6.04 -39.50
C ASP A 481 8.67 -5.98 -39.00
N THR A 482 8.51 -5.65 -37.72
CA THR A 482 7.23 -5.71 -37.01
C THR A 482 6.33 -4.50 -37.31
N GLU A 483 6.89 -3.39 -37.78
CA GLU A 483 6.13 -2.19 -38.18
C GLU A 483 5.52 -2.36 -39.58
N THR A 484 6.34 -2.84 -40.53
CA THR A 484 5.93 -3.05 -41.92
C THR A 484 5.30 -4.42 -42.15
N LYS A 485 5.41 -5.33 -41.17
CA LYS A 485 4.96 -6.73 -41.23
C LYS A 485 5.55 -7.50 -42.42
N LYS A 486 6.83 -7.28 -42.71
CA LYS A 486 7.54 -7.93 -43.82
C LYS A 486 8.72 -8.75 -43.33
N ILE A 487 8.95 -9.89 -43.98
CA ILE A 487 10.19 -10.65 -43.83
C ILE A 487 11.33 -9.86 -44.49
N THR A 488 12.39 -9.61 -43.74
CA THR A 488 13.55 -8.84 -44.20
C THR A 488 14.72 -9.75 -44.56
N ASN A 489 14.85 -10.92 -43.93
CA ASN A 489 15.91 -11.88 -44.20
C ASN A 489 15.55 -13.30 -43.72
N ARG A 490 16.18 -14.32 -44.29
CA ARG A 490 16.12 -15.71 -43.83
C ARG A 490 17.50 -16.36 -43.89
N GLU A 491 17.86 -17.07 -42.83
CA GLU A 491 19.07 -17.89 -42.75
C GLU A 491 18.75 -19.28 -42.21
N ASP A 492 19.22 -20.33 -42.89
CA ASP A 492 19.09 -21.71 -42.41
C ASP A 492 20.41 -22.17 -41.77
N LEU A 493 20.35 -22.54 -40.49
CA LEU A 493 21.50 -22.96 -39.71
C LEU A 493 21.40 -24.44 -39.31
N THR A 494 22.54 -25.13 -39.33
CA THR A 494 22.65 -26.47 -38.75
C THR A 494 22.86 -26.35 -37.23
N PRO A 495 22.00 -26.96 -36.40
CA PRO A 495 22.13 -26.89 -34.96
C PRO A 495 23.36 -27.65 -34.44
N PRO A 496 23.89 -27.26 -33.27
CA PRO A 496 24.87 -28.07 -32.53
C PRO A 496 24.24 -29.39 -32.05
N PRO A 497 25.05 -30.35 -31.53
CA PRO A 497 24.56 -31.63 -31.01
C PRO A 497 23.41 -31.47 -30.00
N HIS A 498 22.43 -32.37 -30.06
CA HIS A 498 21.19 -32.30 -29.27
C HIS A 498 21.42 -32.69 -27.81
N GLU A 499 22.01 -31.78 -27.04
CA GLU A 499 22.15 -31.88 -25.59
C GLU A 499 21.16 -30.93 -24.86
N PRO A 500 20.59 -31.32 -23.70
CA PRO A 500 19.65 -30.48 -22.97
C PRO A 500 20.23 -29.10 -22.63
N GLY A 501 19.57 -28.03 -23.07
CA GLY A 501 19.97 -26.64 -22.79
C GLY A 501 20.91 -26.00 -23.82
N VAL A 502 21.51 -26.78 -24.73
CA VAL A 502 22.42 -26.23 -25.76
C VAL A 502 21.67 -25.45 -26.84
N LEU A 503 20.55 -26.00 -27.35
CA LEU A 503 19.78 -25.35 -28.42
C LEU A 503 19.15 -24.00 -28.00
N PRO A 504 18.53 -23.86 -26.81
CA PRO A 504 18.00 -22.58 -26.33
C PRO A 504 19.06 -21.47 -26.26
N ARG A 505 20.21 -21.78 -25.66
CA ARG A 505 21.32 -20.83 -25.55
C ARG A 505 21.87 -20.46 -26.92
N TRP A 506 22.07 -21.45 -27.79
CA TRP A 506 22.57 -21.24 -29.14
C TRP A 506 21.64 -20.36 -29.98
N LEU A 507 20.32 -20.58 -29.92
CA LEU A 507 19.36 -19.73 -30.62
C LEU A 507 19.29 -18.31 -30.05
N ALA A 508 19.45 -18.16 -28.73
CA ALA A 508 19.51 -16.85 -28.08
C ALA A 508 20.77 -16.07 -28.50
N GLU A 509 21.92 -16.75 -28.60
CA GLU A 509 23.17 -16.17 -29.13
C GLU A 509 23.04 -15.77 -30.61
N LYS A 510 22.15 -16.43 -31.37
CA LYS A 510 21.78 -16.05 -32.75
C LYS A 510 20.70 -14.97 -32.82
N GLY A 511 20.26 -14.45 -31.69
CA GLY A 511 19.32 -13.34 -31.59
C GLY A 511 17.85 -13.73 -31.82
N ALA A 512 17.50 -15.02 -31.77
CA ALA A 512 16.11 -15.43 -31.88
C ALA A 512 15.28 -14.90 -30.71
N ASN A 513 14.15 -14.26 -30.98
CA ASN A 513 13.22 -13.75 -29.97
C ASN A 513 12.05 -14.72 -29.76
N ILE A 514 11.70 -15.49 -30.80
CA ILE A 514 10.57 -16.41 -30.83
C ILE A 514 11.04 -17.73 -31.43
N ILE A 515 10.50 -18.84 -30.94
CA ILE A 515 10.56 -20.14 -31.60
C ILE A 515 9.14 -20.65 -31.88
N ILE A 516 8.89 -21.05 -33.13
CA ILE A 516 7.63 -21.65 -33.58
C ILE A 516 7.89 -23.12 -33.89
N ALA A 517 7.25 -24.03 -33.16
CA ALA A 517 7.43 -25.48 -33.30
C ALA A 517 6.08 -26.21 -33.40
N GLY A 518 6.08 -27.41 -33.98
CA GLY A 518 4.88 -28.25 -34.04
C GLY A 518 4.63 -28.92 -32.69
N GLY A 519 5.60 -29.70 -32.22
CA GLY A 519 5.56 -30.36 -30.91
C GLY A 519 6.87 -30.20 -30.15
N MET A 520 6.79 -29.81 -28.88
CA MET A 520 7.94 -29.61 -28.00
C MET A 520 7.63 -30.06 -26.57
N GLY A 521 8.51 -30.85 -25.95
CA GLY A 521 8.33 -31.30 -24.56
C GLY A 521 8.46 -30.16 -23.54
N GLN A 522 7.74 -30.25 -22.42
CA GLN A 522 7.64 -29.17 -21.41
C GLN A 522 9.00 -28.66 -20.91
N ARG A 523 9.95 -29.57 -20.67
CA ARG A 523 11.32 -29.22 -20.24
C ARG A 523 12.05 -28.35 -21.27
N ALA A 524 11.89 -28.62 -22.56
CA ALA A 524 12.50 -27.80 -23.61
C ALA A 524 11.84 -26.41 -23.68
N GLN A 525 10.51 -26.33 -23.53
CA GLN A 525 9.78 -25.06 -23.49
C GLN A 525 10.26 -24.17 -22.34
N SER A 526 10.46 -24.74 -21.15
CA SER A 526 11.01 -24.01 -19.99
C SER A 526 12.41 -23.46 -20.27
N LEU A 527 13.30 -24.27 -20.86
CA LEU A 527 14.67 -23.84 -21.17
C LEU A 527 14.72 -22.72 -22.23
N PHE A 528 13.82 -22.72 -23.22
CA PHE A 528 13.68 -21.61 -24.17
C PHE A 528 13.18 -20.33 -23.49
N THR A 529 12.20 -20.47 -22.61
CA THR A 529 11.66 -19.35 -21.83
C THR A 529 12.72 -18.74 -20.91
N GLU A 530 13.55 -19.57 -20.26
CA GLU A 530 14.70 -19.14 -19.44
C GLU A 530 15.75 -18.35 -20.24
N ASN A 531 15.85 -18.59 -21.56
CA ASN A 531 16.77 -17.88 -22.47
C ASN A 531 16.09 -16.69 -23.18
N ASN A 532 14.94 -16.21 -22.68
CA ASN A 532 14.16 -15.10 -23.26
C ASN A 532 13.65 -15.35 -24.69
N ILE A 533 13.44 -16.61 -25.07
CA ILE A 533 12.84 -16.97 -26.36
C ILE A 533 11.39 -17.36 -26.11
N ARG A 534 10.44 -16.60 -26.70
CA ARG A 534 9.01 -16.93 -26.62
C ARG A 534 8.73 -18.21 -27.41
N VAL A 535 8.05 -19.17 -26.79
CA VAL A 535 7.75 -20.47 -27.41
C VAL A 535 6.31 -20.51 -27.91
N LEU A 536 6.11 -20.85 -29.18
CA LEU A 536 4.82 -21.20 -29.76
C LEU A 536 4.86 -22.67 -30.20
N VAL A 537 3.97 -23.48 -29.65
CA VAL A 537 3.83 -24.91 -29.97
C VAL A 537 2.46 -25.18 -30.59
N GLY A 538 2.33 -26.28 -31.34
CA GLY A 538 1.11 -26.64 -32.04
C GLY A 538 1.02 -26.07 -33.46
N ALA A 539 2.09 -25.46 -33.98
CA ALA A 539 2.06 -24.90 -35.34
C ALA A 539 1.98 -26.02 -36.40
N PRO A 540 1.16 -25.85 -37.46
CA PRO A 540 1.06 -26.84 -38.53
C PRO A 540 2.36 -26.93 -39.33
N SER A 541 2.58 -28.07 -39.99
CA SER A 541 3.73 -28.22 -40.88
C SER A 541 3.56 -27.33 -42.12
N SER A 542 4.31 -26.23 -42.17
CA SER A 542 4.27 -25.18 -43.18
C SER A 542 5.70 -24.62 -43.38
N THR A 543 5.90 -23.74 -44.35
CA THR A 543 7.22 -23.11 -44.58
C THR A 543 7.51 -22.05 -43.51
N PRO A 544 8.79 -21.77 -43.19
CA PRO A 544 9.14 -20.71 -42.24
C PRO A 544 8.56 -19.35 -42.59
N GLU A 545 8.49 -19.03 -43.88
CA GLU A 545 7.94 -17.77 -44.38
C GLU A 545 6.43 -17.68 -44.12
N GLU A 546 5.65 -18.71 -44.48
CA GLU A 546 4.21 -18.77 -44.24
C GLU A 546 3.89 -18.65 -42.74
N LEU A 547 4.70 -19.30 -41.89
CA LEU A 547 4.56 -19.23 -40.44
C LEU A 547 4.91 -17.85 -39.89
N ALA A 548 5.98 -17.22 -40.37
CA ALA A 548 6.37 -15.86 -39.98
C ALA A 548 5.32 -14.84 -40.42
N GLU A 549 4.81 -14.95 -41.65
CA GLU A 549 3.73 -14.10 -42.17
C GLU A 549 2.44 -14.26 -41.38
N SER A 550 2.02 -15.50 -41.12
CA SER A 550 0.83 -15.79 -40.31
C SER A 550 0.98 -15.29 -38.87
N PHE A 551 2.19 -15.38 -38.31
CA PHE A 551 2.51 -14.83 -37.00
C PHE A 551 2.39 -13.28 -36.99
N LEU A 552 2.97 -12.59 -37.97
CA LEU A 552 2.88 -11.13 -38.12
C LEU A 552 1.44 -10.63 -38.39
N ALA A 553 0.65 -11.45 -39.09
CA ALA A 553 -0.76 -11.21 -39.35
C ALA A 553 -1.65 -11.49 -38.13
N GLY A 554 -1.16 -12.22 -37.14
CA GLY A 554 -1.94 -12.67 -35.97
C GLY A 554 -2.94 -13.78 -36.31
N THR A 555 -2.73 -14.49 -37.43
CA THR A 555 -3.63 -15.54 -37.96
C THR A 555 -3.06 -16.94 -37.81
N ILE A 556 -1.94 -17.11 -37.09
CA ILE A 556 -1.36 -18.43 -36.86
C ILE A 556 -2.28 -19.27 -35.97
N GLU A 557 -2.77 -20.40 -36.51
CA GLU A 557 -3.55 -21.38 -35.78
C GLU A 557 -2.61 -22.38 -35.10
N LEU A 558 -2.68 -22.47 -33.77
CA LEU A 558 -1.90 -23.41 -32.96
C LEU A 558 -2.81 -24.55 -32.49
N GLY A 559 -2.52 -25.78 -32.92
CA GLY A 559 -3.19 -27.00 -32.50
C GLY A 559 -2.65 -27.56 -31.19
N GLU A 560 -3.04 -28.81 -30.87
CA GLU A 560 -2.50 -29.53 -29.71
C GLU A 560 -1.01 -29.82 -29.88
N ASN A 561 -0.26 -29.76 -28.78
CA ASN A 561 1.17 -30.06 -28.76
C ASN A 561 1.39 -31.55 -29.09
N THR A 562 1.96 -31.85 -30.26
CA THR A 562 2.18 -33.23 -30.76
C THR A 562 3.24 -34.04 -29.98
N CYS A 563 3.70 -33.55 -28.83
CA CYS A 563 4.62 -34.23 -27.92
C CYS A 563 3.92 -34.54 -26.58
N ASP A 564 3.17 -35.63 -26.52
CA ASP A 564 2.66 -36.23 -25.28
C ASP A 564 3.67 -37.23 -24.71
N HIS A 565 4.72 -36.74 -24.04
CA HIS A 565 5.54 -37.50 -23.08
C HIS A 565 6.20 -36.57 -22.06
#